data_AF-A0A2P9DTU1-F1
#
_entry.id   AF-A0A2P9DTU1-F1
#
_cell.length_a   1.000
_cell.length_b   1.000
_cell.length_c   1.000
_cell.angle_alpha   90.00
_cell.angle_beta   90.00
_cell.angle_gamma   90.00
#
_symmetry.space_group_name_H-M   'P 1'
#
loop_
_entity.id
_entity.type
_entity.pdbx_description
1 polymer ?
#
loop_
_entity_poly.entity_id
_entity_poly.type
_entity_poly.pdbx_seq_one_letter_code
_entity_poly.pdbx_strand_id
1 'polypeptide(L)'
;MLSEKDAESSNYNKDTGMKSVMQQFVDRTSQCFEEYKERLKDKRQKRKEERDKNVQKIIEKDKMDKSLTEKVEKGCLKCGCGLGGGVLPVWGLVSGLWYGSLSQHATKIAIEAGIKKGLQVGLAQMNNIFENTSSVGEIPTITTEQMLASGEFNNGVNFYDMVKYISTMRDKFKETVYDQFWTQIEGMVNEGTIDTFNTHNSARIAAVTNAFEKAKAAEFASHTSLLSNTIIASVVTILVIVLVMIIIYLILRYRRKKRMKKKAQYTKLLNQ
;
A
#
# COMPACT_ATOMS: atom_id res chain seq x y z
N MET A 1 -66.79 -47.05 68.48
CA MET A 1 -66.79 -47.25 69.95
C MET A 1 -65.80 -48.36 70.28
N LEU A 2 -65.10 -48.20 71.41
CA LEU A 2 -64.00 -49.03 71.95
C LEU A 2 -62.62 -48.68 71.36
N SER A 3 -61.61 -48.25 72.11
CA SER A 3 -61.48 -48.00 73.55
C SER A 3 -60.21 -47.16 73.69
N GLU A 4 -60.30 -45.98 74.31
CA GLU A 4 -59.14 -45.34 74.93
C GLU A 4 -58.46 -46.40 75.80
N LYS A 5 -57.21 -46.72 75.50
CA LYS A 5 -56.31 -47.39 76.42
C LYS A 5 -55.40 -46.32 76.97
N ASP A 6 -55.78 -45.87 78.17
CA ASP A 6 -54.98 -45.28 79.23
C ASP A 6 -53.55 -44.90 78.80
N ALA A 7 -53.40 -43.68 78.30
CA ALA A 7 -52.13 -42.98 78.42
C ALA A 7 -51.95 -42.67 79.90
N GLU A 8 -51.30 -43.60 80.62
CA GLU A 8 -50.73 -43.35 81.93
C GLU A 8 -49.82 -42.13 81.81
N SER A 9 -50.38 -40.95 82.11
CA SER A 9 -49.64 -39.71 82.15
C SER A 9 -48.72 -39.79 83.36
N SER A 10 -47.54 -40.34 83.15
CA SER A 10 -46.46 -40.30 84.10
C SER A 10 -46.18 -38.82 84.39
N ASN A 11 -46.66 -38.35 85.55
CA ASN A 11 -46.48 -36.98 86.00
C ASN A 11 -45.03 -36.80 86.48
N TYR A 12 -44.08 -36.86 85.54
CA TYR A 12 -42.66 -36.63 85.78
C TYR A 12 -42.33 -35.16 86.05
N ASN A 13 -43.34 -34.28 86.10
CA ASN A 13 -43.16 -32.83 86.26
C ASN A 13 -42.79 -32.43 87.71
N LYS A 14 -42.94 -33.36 88.66
CA LYS A 14 -42.53 -33.19 90.07
C LYS A 14 -41.30 -34.04 90.46
N ASP A 15 -40.78 -34.86 89.56
CA ASP A 15 -39.54 -35.60 89.81
C ASP A 15 -38.35 -34.66 89.64
N THR A 16 -37.63 -34.46 90.74
CA THR A 16 -36.51 -33.50 90.81
C THR A 16 -35.37 -33.93 89.86
N GLY A 17 -35.20 -35.25 89.65
CA GLY A 17 -34.23 -35.79 88.71
C GLY A 17 -34.62 -35.57 87.24
N MET A 18 -35.88 -35.82 86.88
CA MET A 18 -36.34 -35.62 85.50
C MET A 18 -36.29 -34.14 85.09
N LYS A 19 -36.58 -33.23 86.02
CA LYS A 19 -36.53 -31.79 85.77
C LYS A 19 -35.10 -31.29 85.48
N SER A 20 -34.08 -31.84 86.14
CA SER A 20 -32.68 -31.46 85.87
C SER A 20 -32.19 -31.98 84.52
N VAL A 21 -32.62 -33.17 84.11
CA VAL A 21 -32.30 -33.75 82.79
C VAL A 21 -32.96 -32.95 81.67
N MET A 22 -34.23 -32.55 81.85
CA MET A 22 -34.96 -31.70 80.90
C MET A 22 -34.28 -30.32 80.75
N GLN A 23 -33.86 -29.71 81.87
CA GLN A 23 -33.14 -28.43 81.86
C GLN A 23 -31.79 -28.55 81.12
N GLN A 24 -31.02 -29.61 81.38
CA GLN A 24 -29.77 -29.88 80.65
C GLN A 24 -29.97 -30.06 79.14
N PHE A 25 -31.07 -30.69 78.73
CA PHE A 25 -31.42 -30.83 77.31
C PHE A 25 -31.77 -29.48 76.68
N VAL A 26 -32.54 -28.64 77.37
CA VAL A 26 -32.88 -27.29 76.92
C VAL A 26 -31.62 -26.42 76.81
N ASP A 27 -30.72 -26.48 77.79
CA ASP A 27 -29.48 -25.71 77.78
C ASP A 27 -28.53 -26.17 76.66
N ARG A 28 -28.36 -27.48 76.47
CA ARG A 28 -27.57 -28.04 75.36
C ARG A 28 -28.15 -27.71 74.00
N THR A 29 -29.47 -27.80 73.84
CA THR A 29 -30.11 -27.47 72.56
C THR A 29 -29.97 -25.98 72.26
N SER A 30 -30.12 -25.11 73.27
CA SER A 30 -29.90 -23.66 73.15
C SER A 30 -28.47 -23.33 72.70
N GLN A 31 -27.44 -23.94 73.31
CA GLN A 31 -26.05 -23.79 72.86
C GLN A 31 -25.82 -24.25 71.42
N CYS A 32 -26.33 -25.43 71.05
CA CYS A 32 -26.25 -25.95 69.68
C CYS A 32 -26.90 -25.01 68.65
N PHE A 33 -28.03 -24.38 69.00
CA PHE A 33 -28.72 -23.44 68.12
C PHE A 33 -27.95 -22.13 67.93
N GLU A 34 -27.31 -21.60 68.98
CA GLU A 34 -26.42 -20.44 68.87
C GLU A 34 -25.19 -20.74 68.00
N GLU A 35 -24.50 -21.85 68.25
CA GLU A 35 -23.35 -22.27 67.41
C GLU A 35 -23.75 -22.51 65.95
N TYR A 36 -24.97 -23.01 65.69
CA TYR A 36 -25.49 -23.18 64.34
C TYR A 36 -25.79 -21.84 63.66
N LYS A 37 -26.36 -20.87 64.38
CA LYS A 37 -26.62 -19.51 63.89
C LYS A 37 -25.31 -18.78 63.57
N GLU A 38 -24.31 -18.87 64.43
CA GLU A 38 -22.98 -18.28 64.22
C GLU A 38 -22.29 -18.87 62.98
N ARG A 39 -22.31 -20.20 62.81
CA ARG A 39 -21.77 -20.87 61.59
C ARG A 39 -22.51 -20.45 60.32
N LEU A 40 -23.82 -20.22 60.39
CA LEU A 40 -24.60 -19.73 59.26
C LEU A 40 -24.26 -18.29 58.88
N LYS A 41 -24.02 -17.40 59.87
CA LYS A 41 -23.56 -16.03 59.63
C LYS A 41 -22.21 -16.03 58.92
N ASP A 42 -21.22 -16.78 59.42
CA ASP A 42 -19.87 -16.87 58.82
C ASP A 42 -19.91 -17.39 57.38
N LYS A 43 -20.66 -18.47 57.11
CA LYS A 43 -20.82 -19.01 55.74
C LYS A 43 -21.54 -18.05 54.79
N ARG A 44 -22.48 -17.25 55.28
CA ARG A 44 -23.16 -16.21 54.48
C ARG A 44 -22.22 -15.04 54.18
N GLN A 45 -21.40 -14.64 55.17
CA GLN A 45 -20.39 -13.59 55.02
C GLN A 45 -19.37 -13.97 53.94
N LYS A 46 -18.78 -15.16 54.02
CA LYS A 46 -17.78 -15.66 53.05
C LYS A 46 -18.29 -15.69 51.61
N ARG A 47 -19.51 -16.18 51.38
CA ARG A 47 -20.10 -16.20 50.03
C ARG A 47 -20.50 -14.82 49.51
N LYS A 48 -20.72 -13.84 50.40
CA LYS A 48 -20.94 -12.45 50.00
C LYS A 48 -19.63 -11.81 49.56
N GLU A 49 -18.58 -11.95 50.36
CA GLU A 49 -17.24 -11.46 50.03
C GLU A 49 -16.66 -12.08 48.75
N GLU A 50 -16.88 -13.37 48.53
CA GLU A 50 -16.40 -14.05 47.32
C GLU A 50 -17.15 -13.58 46.05
N ARG A 51 -18.46 -13.31 46.16
CA ARG A 51 -19.22 -12.69 45.07
C ARG A 51 -18.76 -11.26 44.81
N ASP A 52 -18.57 -10.47 45.86
CA ASP A 52 -18.13 -9.08 45.73
C ASP A 52 -16.72 -9.00 45.09
N LYS A 53 -15.79 -9.88 45.49
CA LYS A 53 -14.47 -10.02 44.84
C LYS A 53 -14.57 -10.39 43.37
N ASN A 54 -15.41 -11.37 43.02
CA ASN A 54 -15.61 -11.79 41.63
C ASN A 54 -16.24 -10.68 40.78
N VAL A 55 -17.21 -9.93 41.33
CA VAL A 55 -17.83 -8.78 40.67
C VAL A 55 -16.80 -7.66 40.45
N GLN A 56 -15.98 -7.33 41.46
CA GLN A 56 -14.90 -6.34 41.32
C GLN A 56 -13.93 -6.71 40.20
N LYS A 57 -13.51 -7.98 40.14
CA LYS A 57 -12.59 -8.49 39.11
C LYS A 57 -13.17 -8.40 37.70
N ILE A 58 -14.48 -8.59 37.55
CA ILE A 58 -15.19 -8.44 36.27
C ILE A 58 -15.27 -6.96 35.87
N ILE A 59 -15.57 -6.06 36.81
CA ILE A 59 -15.66 -4.61 36.56
C ILE A 59 -14.30 -4.05 36.15
N GLU A 60 -13.22 -4.40 36.85
CA GLU A 60 -11.85 -3.97 36.50
C GLU A 60 -11.45 -4.43 35.10
N LYS A 61 -11.75 -5.69 34.75
CA LYS A 61 -11.44 -6.24 33.44
C LYS A 61 -12.22 -5.54 32.31
N ASP A 62 -13.49 -5.24 32.53
CA ASP A 62 -14.32 -4.50 31.57
C ASP A 62 -13.84 -3.04 31.42
N LYS A 63 -13.37 -2.41 32.50
CA LYS A 63 -12.77 -1.06 32.49
C LYS A 63 -11.45 -1.03 31.71
N MET A 64 -10.60 -2.04 31.88
CA MET A 64 -9.35 -2.20 31.10
C MET A 64 -9.66 -2.39 29.62
N ASP A 65 -10.56 -3.30 29.26
CA ASP A 65 -10.97 -3.54 27.87
C ASP A 65 -11.57 -2.28 27.22
N LYS A 66 -12.39 -1.52 27.97
CA LYS A 66 -12.98 -0.25 27.52
C LYS A 66 -11.92 0.84 27.30
N SER A 67 -10.93 0.93 28.19
CA SER A 67 -9.83 1.89 28.06
C SER A 67 -8.88 1.55 26.89
N LEU A 68 -8.64 0.25 26.65
CA LEU A 68 -7.85 -0.22 25.51
C LEU A 68 -8.57 0.05 24.19
N THR A 69 -9.88 -0.20 24.12
CA THR A 69 -10.67 0.13 22.93
C THR A 69 -10.76 1.63 22.70
N GLU A 70 -10.96 2.45 23.73
CA GLU A 70 -10.97 3.91 23.59
C GLU A 70 -9.60 4.47 23.16
N LYS A 71 -8.49 3.88 23.64
CA LYS A 71 -7.13 4.23 23.20
C LYS A 71 -6.85 3.79 21.76
N VAL A 72 -7.32 2.62 21.35
CA VAL A 72 -7.20 2.16 19.96
C VAL A 72 -8.10 2.99 19.03
N GLU A 73 -9.28 3.39 19.47
CA GLU A 73 -10.21 4.24 18.71
C GLU A 73 -9.70 5.68 18.61
N LYS A 74 -9.23 6.29 19.71
CA LYS A 74 -8.54 7.60 19.69
C LYS A 74 -7.21 7.53 18.96
N GLY A 75 -6.50 6.41 19.01
CA GLY A 75 -5.29 6.15 18.25
C GLY A 75 -5.59 6.08 16.76
N CYS A 76 -6.66 5.39 16.35
CA CYS A 76 -7.13 5.31 14.98
C CYS A 76 -7.77 6.61 14.49
N LEU A 77 -8.38 7.42 15.36
CA LEU A 77 -8.89 8.76 15.04
C LEU A 77 -7.77 9.79 14.96
N LYS A 78 -6.72 9.70 15.79
CA LYS A 78 -5.51 10.53 15.66
C LYS A 78 -4.68 10.11 14.45
N CYS A 79 -4.63 8.82 14.15
CA CYS A 79 -4.06 8.35 12.88
C CYS A 79 -4.96 8.83 11.73
N GLY A 80 -6.29 8.77 11.84
CA GLY A 80 -7.25 9.23 10.83
C GLY A 80 -7.34 10.75 10.64
N CYS A 81 -7.07 11.56 11.66
CA CYS A 81 -6.97 13.02 11.57
C CYS A 81 -5.54 13.49 11.26
N GLY A 82 -4.51 12.70 11.57
CA GLY A 82 -3.15 12.87 11.02
C GLY A 82 -3.07 12.45 9.55
N LEU A 83 -3.82 11.42 9.16
CA LEU A 83 -4.03 10.91 7.80
C LEU A 83 -5.15 11.65 7.05
N GLY A 84 -5.92 12.49 7.73
CA GLY A 84 -7.04 13.27 7.17
C GLY A 84 -6.68 14.70 6.77
N GLY A 85 -5.43 15.13 6.98
CA GLY A 85 -5.00 16.49 6.60
C GLY A 85 -3.48 16.71 6.46
N GLY A 86 -2.62 15.80 6.92
CA GLY A 86 -1.16 15.99 6.91
C GLY A 86 -0.35 15.06 5.98
N VAL A 87 -0.95 13.95 5.51
CA VAL A 87 -0.25 13.00 4.61
C VAL A 87 -0.43 13.32 3.14
N LEU A 88 -1.44 14.12 2.76
CA LEU A 88 -1.58 14.63 1.39
C LEU A 88 -0.38 15.47 0.93
N PRO A 89 0.15 16.45 1.70
CA PRO A 89 1.26 17.24 1.21
C PRO A 89 2.52 16.40 1.10
N VAL A 90 2.87 15.55 2.06
CA VAL A 90 4.18 14.85 2.03
C VAL A 90 4.19 13.67 1.05
N TRP A 91 3.16 12.80 1.05
CA TRP A 91 3.13 11.71 0.06
C TRP A 91 2.85 12.23 -1.34
N GLY A 92 2.05 13.30 -1.51
CA GLY A 92 1.85 13.96 -2.79
C GLY A 92 3.07 14.74 -3.31
N LEU A 93 3.85 15.37 -2.41
CA LEU A 93 5.12 16.02 -2.76
C LEU A 93 6.21 14.99 -3.07
N VAL A 94 6.34 13.92 -2.30
CA VAL A 94 7.34 12.89 -2.54
C VAL A 94 6.97 12.08 -3.79
N SER A 95 5.72 11.64 -3.97
CA SER A 95 5.33 10.98 -5.23
C SER A 95 5.45 11.97 -6.39
N GLY A 96 4.97 13.20 -6.27
CA GLY A 96 5.01 14.20 -7.33
C GLY A 96 6.42 14.57 -7.79
N LEU A 97 7.36 14.80 -6.85
CA LEU A 97 8.77 15.07 -7.19
C LEU A 97 9.43 13.87 -7.86
N TRP A 98 9.19 12.66 -7.34
CA TRP A 98 9.78 11.45 -7.90
C TRP A 98 9.22 11.13 -9.29
N TYR A 99 7.91 11.27 -9.51
CA TYR A 99 7.29 11.13 -10.84
C TYR A 99 7.78 12.24 -11.80
N GLY A 100 7.94 13.48 -11.33
CA GLY A 100 8.46 14.59 -12.13
C GLY A 100 9.92 14.38 -12.56
N SER A 101 10.79 14.01 -11.62
CA SER A 101 12.20 13.74 -11.91
C SER A 101 12.38 12.51 -12.80
N LEU A 102 11.62 11.45 -12.55
CA LEU A 102 11.70 10.22 -13.33
C LEU A 102 11.11 10.38 -14.73
N SER A 103 10.00 11.11 -14.88
CA SER A 103 9.46 11.42 -16.21
C SER A 103 10.43 12.28 -17.02
N GLN A 104 11.09 13.27 -16.41
CA GLN A 104 12.16 14.03 -17.05
C GLN A 104 13.38 13.19 -17.41
N HIS A 105 13.74 12.22 -16.59
CA HIS A 105 14.84 11.29 -16.88
C HIS A 105 14.48 10.35 -18.04
N ALA A 106 13.27 9.77 -18.01
CA ALA A 106 12.77 8.91 -19.07
C ALA A 106 12.63 9.65 -20.41
N THR A 107 12.20 10.93 -20.41
CA THR A 107 12.17 11.73 -21.64
C THR A 107 13.56 12.01 -22.18
N LYS A 108 14.56 12.29 -21.33
CA LYS A 108 15.95 12.49 -21.77
C LYS A 108 16.53 11.25 -22.45
N ILE A 109 16.44 10.09 -21.80
CA ILE A 109 16.93 8.83 -22.37
C ILE A 109 16.20 8.51 -23.68
N ALA A 110 14.88 8.71 -23.72
CA ALA A 110 14.10 8.47 -24.92
C ALA A 110 14.49 9.41 -26.08
N ILE A 111 14.78 10.68 -25.79
CA ILE A 111 15.28 11.61 -26.79
C ILE A 111 16.64 11.13 -27.31
N GLU A 112 17.58 10.76 -26.44
CA GLU A 112 18.91 10.27 -26.84
C GLU A 112 18.82 9.03 -27.74
N ALA A 113 17.98 8.04 -27.36
CA ALA A 113 17.73 6.85 -28.16
C ALA A 113 17.10 7.20 -29.53
N GLY A 114 16.15 8.13 -29.53
CA GLY A 114 15.56 8.69 -30.75
C GLY A 114 16.60 9.30 -31.67
N ILE A 115 17.48 10.17 -31.13
CA ILE A 115 18.54 10.85 -31.90
C ILE A 115 19.50 9.83 -32.47
N LYS A 116 20.00 8.89 -31.67
CA LYS A 116 20.91 7.84 -32.13
C LYS A 116 20.32 7.05 -33.30
N LYS A 117 19.04 6.68 -33.22
CA LYS A 117 18.37 5.93 -34.29
C LYS A 117 18.10 6.78 -35.53
N GLY A 118 17.68 8.03 -35.35
CA GLY A 118 17.44 8.97 -36.45
C GLY A 118 18.72 9.32 -37.19
N LEU A 119 19.85 9.53 -36.49
CA LEU A 119 21.17 9.72 -37.08
C LEU A 119 21.61 8.48 -37.89
N GLN A 120 21.44 7.28 -37.33
CA GLN A 120 21.75 6.04 -38.02
C GLN A 120 20.99 5.91 -39.34
N VAL A 121 19.67 6.16 -39.32
CA VAL A 121 18.84 6.11 -40.53
C VAL A 121 19.18 7.25 -41.48
N GLY A 122 19.49 8.44 -40.97
CA GLY A 122 19.92 9.59 -41.78
C GLY A 122 21.19 9.31 -42.57
N LEU A 123 22.21 8.77 -41.92
CA LEU A 123 23.46 8.37 -42.56
C LEU A 123 23.24 7.28 -43.62
N ALA A 124 22.40 6.28 -43.34
CA ALA A 124 22.06 5.25 -44.32
C ALA A 124 21.30 5.83 -45.53
N GLN A 125 20.34 6.73 -45.30
CA GLN A 125 19.60 7.43 -46.36
C GLN A 125 20.51 8.31 -47.20
N MET A 126 21.51 8.94 -46.56
CA MET A 126 22.54 9.72 -47.22
C MET A 126 23.42 8.84 -48.12
N ASN A 127 23.96 7.74 -47.60
CA ASN A 127 24.76 6.80 -48.40
C ASN A 127 23.99 6.26 -49.61
N ASN A 128 22.70 5.98 -49.45
CA ASN A 128 21.83 5.55 -50.55
C ASN A 128 21.71 6.61 -51.66
N ILE A 129 21.84 7.91 -51.35
CA ILE A 129 21.88 8.95 -52.39
C ILE A 129 23.12 8.77 -53.27
N PHE A 130 24.27 8.57 -52.62
CA PHE A 130 25.56 8.48 -53.30
C PHE A 130 25.72 7.17 -54.06
N GLU A 131 25.26 6.04 -53.50
CA GLU A 131 25.29 4.73 -54.16
C GLU A 131 24.43 4.68 -55.44
N ASN A 132 23.30 5.39 -55.46
CA ASN A 132 22.43 5.45 -56.65
C ASN A 132 22.93 6.43 -57.72
N THR A 133 23.97 7.22 -57.42
CA THR A 133 24.55 8.16 -58.36
C THR A 133 25.80 7.53 -58.96
N SER A 134 25.74 7.07 -60.22
CA SER A 134 26.79 6.29 -60.91
C SER A 134 28.17 6.97 -61.05
N SER A 135 28.38 8.14 -60.44
CA SER A 135 29.50 9.04 -60.66
C SER A 135 30.27 9.38 -59.37
N VAL A 136 29.95 8.76 -58.23
CA VAL A 136 30.59 9.07 -56.94
C VAL A 136 31.69 8.06 -56.66
N GLY A 137 32.89 8.55 -56.34
CA GLY A 137 34.02 7.78 -55.80
C GLY A 137 33.73 7.17 -54.43
N GLU A 138 34.77 6.85 -53.65
CA GLU A 138 34.57 6.29 -52.31
C GLU A 138 33.79 7.26 -51.40
N ILE A 139 33.01 6.73 -50.46
CA ILE A 139 32.23 7.52 -49.50
C ILE A 139 32.97 7.47 -48.15
N PRO A 140 33.26 8.63 -47.51
CA PRO A 140 33.89 8.63 -46.20
C PRO A 140 32.95 7.99 -45.17
N THR A 141 33.50 7.12 -44.32
CA THR A 141 32.71 6.49 -43.25
C THR A 141 32.48 7.47 -42.12
N ILE A 142 31.29 8.06 -42.07
CA ILE A 142 30.84 8.95 -41.00
C ILE A 142 30.03 8.13 -39.99
N THR A 143 30.39 8.22 -38.72
CA THR A 143 29.73 7.46 -37.64
C THR A 143 28.73 8.32 -36.88
N THR A 144 27.73 7.68 -36.27
CA THR A 144 26.76 8.38 -35.40
C THR A 144 27.44 9.04 -34.20
N GLU A 145 28.55 8.49 -33.72
CA GLU A 145 29.32 9.02 -32.59
C GLU A 145 29.97 10.36 -32.93
N GLN A 146 30.54 10.49 -34.13
CA GLN A 146 31.08 11.76 -34.63
C GLN A 146 29.98 12.83 -34.74
N MET A 147 28.78 12.44 -35.17
CA MET A 147 27.64 13.36 -35.23
C MET A 147 27.17 13.80 -33.84
N LEU A 148 27.07 12.88 -32.88
CA LEU A 148 26.69 13.20 -31.50
C LEU A 148 27.72 14.08 -30.79
N ALA A 149 29.02 13.87 -31.05
CA ALA A 149 30.10 14.66 -30.47
C ALA A 149 30.07 16.14 -30.88
N SER A 150 29.30 16.51 -31.91
CA SER A 150 29.12 17.89 -32.35
C SER A 150 28.35 18.76 -31.35
N GLY A 151 27.46 18.16 -30.56
CA GLY A 151 26.50 18.89 -29.73
C GLY A 151 25.34 19.56 -30.50
N GLU A 152 25.28 19.43 -31.83
CA GLU A 152 24.22 20.03 -32.67
C GLU A 152 22.90 19.24 -32.56
N PHE A 153 22.98 17.94 -32.26
CA PHE A 153 21.83 17.02 -32.21
C PHE A 153 21.42 16.68 -30.78
N ASN A 154 21.09 17.68 -29.96
CA ASN A 154 20.70 17.46 -28.55
C ASN A 154 19.18 17.43 -28.32
N ASN A 155 18.41 18.16 -29.14
CA ASN A 155 16.97 18.34 -28.95
C ASN A 155 16.10 17.59 -29.98
N GLY A 156 16.75 17.01 -31.00
CA GLY A 156 16.08 16.34 -32.10
C GLY A 156 17.06 16.07 -33.24
N VAL A 157 16.55 15.44 -34.30
CA VAL A 157 17.33 15.14 -35.50
C VAL A 157 16.50 15.48 -36.73
N ASN A 158 17.13 16.15 -37.68
CA ASN A 158 16.53 16.57 -38.92
C ASN A 158 17.51 16.28 -40.07
N PHE A 159 16.98 15.81 -41.20
CA PHE A 159 17.81 15.40 -42.33
C PHE A 159 18.62 16.55 -42.92
N TYR A 160 18.03 17.75 -43.04
CA TYR A 160 18.77 18.92 -43.51
C TYR A 160 19.94 19.27 -42.59
N ASP A 161 19.72 19.33 -41.27
CA ASP A 161 20.75 19.66 -40.30
C ASP A 161 21.87 18.61 -40.27
N MET A 162 21.53 17.34 -40.50
CA MET A 162 22.53 16.28 -40.70
C MET A 162 23.41 16.55 -41.92
N VAL A 163 22.82 16.79 -43.09
CA VAL A 163 23.57 17.06 -44.34
C VAL A 163 24.40 18.33 -44.21
N LYS A 164 23.85 19.38 -43.59
CA LYS A 164 24.54 20.64 -43.30
C LYS A 164 25.72 20.44 -42.34
N TYR A 165 25.56 19.66 -41.27
CA TYR A 165 26.68 19.38 -40.38
C TYR A 165 27.78 18.59 -41.11
N ILE A 166 27.38 17.61 -41.91
CA ILE A 166 28.30 16.78 -42.68
C ILE A 166 29.12 17.63 -43.65
N SER A 167 28.53 18.62 -44.33
CA SER A 167 29.29 19.51 -45.23
C SER A 167 30.46 20.23 -44.53
N THR A 168 30.33 20.54 -43.23
CA THR A 168 31.41 21.15 -42.44
C THR A 168 32.53 20.18 -42.04
N MET A 169 32.32 18.87 -42.19
CA MET A 169 33.33 17.85 -41.85
C MET A 169 34.38 17.62 -42.94
N ARG A 170 34.29 18.31 -44.08
CA ARG A 170 35.24 18.19 -45.20
C ARG A 170 36.70 18.26 -44.76
N ASP A 171 37.06 19.21 -43.91
CA ASP A 171 38.45 19.41 -43.47
C ASP A 171 39.04 18.22 -42.70
N LYS A 172 38.19 17.34 -42.16
CA LYS A 172 38.58 16.11 -41.45
C LYS A 172 38.91 14.95 -42.41
N PHE A 173 38.48 15.02 -43.67
CA PHE A 173 38.63 13.98 -44.68
C PHE A 173 39.31 14.56 -45.92
N LYS A 174 40.64 14.71 -45.85
CA LYS A 174 41.45 15.44 -46.85
C LYS A 174 41.84 14.60 -48.08
N GLU A 175 41.34 13.38 -48.19
CA GLU A 175 41.65 12.49 -49.30
C GLU A 175 40.87 12.94 -50.54
N THR A 176 41.58 13.14 -51.65
CA THR A 176 41.00 13.60 -52.93
C THR A 176 39.96 12.62 -53.49
N VAL A 177 39.97 11.38 -53.00
CA VAL A 177 38.99 10.34 -53.35
C VAL A 177 37.56 10.75 -52.93
N TYR A 178 37.41 11.62 -51.92
CA TYR A 178 36.13 12.09 -51.40
C TYR A 178 35.61 13.40 -52.05
N ASP A 179 36.36 14.01 -52.97
CA ASP A 179 36.01 15.34 -53.51
C ASP A 179 34.64 15.39 -54.20
N GLN A 180 34.27 14.31 -54.89
CA GLN A 180 32.97 14.17 -55.54
C GLN A 180 31.82 14.10 -54.54
N PHE A 181 31.99 13.31 -53.47
CA PHE A 181 31.03 13.24 -52.36
C PHE A 181 30.82 14.63 -51.75
N TRP A 182 31.91 15.36 -51.50
CA TRP A 182 31.87 16.67 -50.88
C TRP A 182 31.22 17.74 -51.76
N THR A 183 31.46 17.72 -53.07
CA THR A 183 30.85 18.66 -54.02
C THR A 183 29.33 18.45 -54.06
N GLN A 184 28.89 17.20 -54.05
CA GLN A 184 27.47 16.87 -54.07
C GLN A 184 26.78 17.18 -52.73
N ILE A 185 27.42 16.93 -51.59
CA ILE A 185 26.92 17.37 -50.27
C ILE A 185 26.78 18.90 -50.21
N GLU A 186 27.78 19.65 -50.68
CA GLU A 186 27.69 21.11 -50.71
C GLU A 186 26.60 21.61 -51.66
N GLY A 187 26.43 20.97 -52.81
CA GLY A 187 25.32 21.26 -53.71
C GLY A 187 23.97 21.10 -53.01
N MET A 188 23.77 20.03 -52.24
CA MET A 188 22.52 19.82 -51.49
C MET A 188 22.23 20.92 -50.45
N VAL A 189 23.26 21.53 -49.87
CA VAL A 189 23.10 22.54 -48.81
C VAL A 189 23.03 23.96 -49.39
N ASN A 190 23.80 24.23 -50.43
CA ASN A 190 24.02 25.57 -50.96
C ASN A 190 23.20 25.88 -52.22
N GLU A 191 22.73 24.87 -52.96
CA GLU A 191 21.90 25.08 -54.15
C GLU A 191 20.41 24.99 -53.81
N GLY A 192 19.74 26.15 -53.79
CA GLY A 192 18.28 26.26 -53.59
C GLY A 192 17.87 26.67 -52.18
N THR A 193 16.55 26.68 -51.93
CA THR A 193 16.00 26.98 -50.61
C THR A 193 15.81 25.70 -49.80
N ILE A 194 15.63 25.85 -48.48
CA ILE A 194 15.27 24.73 -47.58
C ILE A 194 14.00 24.02 -48.07
N ASP A 195 13.04 24.75 -48.67
CA ASP A 195 11.82 24.16 -49.23
C ASP A 195 12.11 23.26 -50.44
N THR A 196 13.03 23.68 -51.30
CA THR A 196 13.50 22.86 -52.42
C THR A 196 14.19 21.60 -51.91
N PHE A 197 15.06 21.72 -50.92
CA PHE A 197 15.70 20.56 -50.28
C PHE A 197 14.66 19.60 -49.69
N ASN A 198 13.70 20.13 -48.92
CA ASN A 198 12.68 19.34 -48.25
C ASN A 198 11.78 18.61 -49.25
N THR A 199 11.47 19.24 -50.39
CA THR A 199 10.67 18.63 -51.45
C THR A 199 11.40 17.42 -52.05
N HIS A 200 12.67 17.58 -52.42
CA HIS A 200 13.48 16.51 -53.01
C HIS A 200 13.80 15.38 -52.03
N ASN A 201 13.87 15.69 -50.73
CA ASN A 201 14.24 14.74 -49.68
C ASN A 201 13.07 14.31 -48.79
N SER A 202 11.83 14.59 -49.19
CA SER A 202 10.63 14.37 -48.38
C SER A 202 10.52 12.95 -47.82
N ALA A 203 10.80 11.93 -48.64
CA ALA A 203 10.81 10.53 -48.20
C ALA A 203 11.92 10.23 -47.18
N ARG A 204 13.10 10.84 -47.32
CA ARG A 204 14.25 10.65 -46.42
C ARG A 204 14.00 11.35 -45.09
N ILE A 205 13.46 12.56 -45.14
CA ILE A 205 13.01 13.31 -43.96
C ILE A 205 11.97 12.48 -43.20
N ALA A 206 10.95 11.95 -43.90
CA ALA A 206 9.95 11.10 -43.28
C ALA A 206 10.57 9.84 -42.66
N ALA A 207 11.54 9.20 -43.30
CA ALA A 207 12.23 8.03 -42.75
C ALA A 207 13.00 8.35 -41.47
N VAL A 208 13.73 9.47 -41.44
CA VAL A 208 14.48 9.94 -40.26
C VAL A 208 13.53 10.30 -39.12
N THR A 209 12.48 11.08 -39.40
CA THR A 209 11.48 11.47 -38.40
C THR A 209 10.78 10.24 -37.82
N ASN A 210 10.33 9.30 -38.67
CA ASN A 210 9.71 8.06 -38.20
C ASN A 210 10.66 7.22 -37.35
N ALA A 211 11.93 7.11 -37.74
CA ALA A 211 12.93 6.37 -36.97
C ALA A 211 13.19 7.01 -35.60
N PHE A 212 13.30 8.34 -35.56
CA PHE A 212 13.45 9.11 -34.33
C PHE A 212 12.24 8.93 -33.41
N GLU A 213 11.02 9.17 -33.91
CA GLU A 213 9.80 9.10 -33.10
C GLU A 213 9.51 7.69 -32.61
N LYS A 214 9.71 6.66 -33.46
CA LYS A 214 9.49 5.27 -33.08
C LYS A 214 10.46 4.80 -32.00
N ALA A 215 11.74 5.14 -32.13
CA ALA A 215 12.75 4.80 -31.13
C ALA A 215 12.50 5.55 -29.80
N LYS A 216 12.19 6.85 -29.87
CA LYS A 216 11.84 7.65 -28.71
C LYS A 216 10.61 7.08 -27.98
N ALA A 217 9.55 6.74 -28.72
CA ALA A 217 8.34 6.16 -28.14
C ALA A 217 8.60 4.78 -27.51
N ALA A 218 9.38 3.93 -28.17
CA ALA A 218 9.74 2.60 -27.65
C ALA A 218 10.55 2.70 -26.35
N GLU A 219 11.56 3.56 -26.31
CA GLU A 219 12.42 3.74 -25.14
C GLU A 219 11.63 4.34 -23.96
N PHE A 220 10.79 5.36 -24.22
CA PHE A 220 9.92 5.95 -23.21
C PHE A 220 8.92 4.94 -22.63
N ALA A 221 8.33 4.09 -23.47
CA ALA A 221 7.42 3.03 -23.05
C ALA A 221 8.12 1.97 -22.19
N SER A 222 9.38 1.63 -22.49
CA SER A 222 10.15 0.67 -21.70
C SER A 222 10.36 1.14 -20.26
N HIS A 223 10.65 2.43 -20.05
CA HIS A 223 10.85 3.01 -18.73
C HIS A 223 9.55 3.21 -17.94
N THR A 224 8.43 3.47 -18.62
CA THR A 224 7.13 3.71 -17.96
C THR A 224 6.35 2.41 -17.67
N SER A 225 6.49 1.38 -18.51
CA SER A 225 5.84 0.08 -18.31
C SER A 225 6.36 -0.68 -17.08
N LEU A 226 7.64 -0.50 -16.73
CA LEU A 226 8.18 -1.00 -15.46
C LEU A 226 7.43 -0.40 -14.25
N LEU A 227 7.09 0.89 -14.34
CA LEU A 227 6.39 1.58 -13.26
C LEU A 227 4.94 1.13 -13.16
N SER A 228 4.22 0.98 -14.28
CA SER A 228 2.83 0.53 -14.24
C SER A 228 2.69 -0.82 -13.54
N ASN A 229 3.59 -1.76 -13.80
CA ASN A 229 3.60 -3.06 -13.12
C ASN A 229 3.83 -2.93 -11.61
N THR A 230 4.80 -2.11 -11.18
CA THR A 230 5.07 -1.87 -9.75
C THR A 230 3.91 -1.16 -9.04
N ILE A 231 3.27 -0.19 -9.71
CA ILE A 231 2.11 0.54 -9.19
C ILE A 231 0.92 -0.42 -9.03
N ILE A 232 0.65 -1.26 -10.03
CA ILE A 232 -0.42 -2.26 -9.98
C ILE A 232 -0.18 -3.23 -8.82
N ALA A 233 1.05 -3.74 -8.66
CA ALA A 233 1.40 -4.63 -7.56
C ALA A 233 1.20 -3.97 -6.18
N SER A 234 1.57 -2.69 -6.03
CA SER A 234 1.35 -1.91 -4.81
C SER A 234 -0.14 -1.75 -4.49
N VAL A 235 -0.97 -1.39 -5.49
CA VAL A 235 -2.42 -1.25 -5.32
C VAL A 235 -3.07 -2.58 -4.92
N VAL A 236 -2.70 -3.69 -5.57
CA VAL A 236 -3.17 -5.03 -5.21
C VAL A 236 -2.81 -5.37 -3.76
N THR A 237 -1.59 -5.05 -3.33
CA THR A 237 -1.13 -5.32 -1.95
C THR A 237 -1.96 -4.54 -0.93
N ILE A 238 -2.26 -3.26 -1.18
CA ILE A 238 -3.10 -2.44 -0.30
C ILE A 238 -4.52 -3.02 -0.22
N LEU A 239 -5.12 -3.43 -1.34
CA LEU A 239 -6.45 -4.03 -1.36
C LEU A 239 -6.52 -5.32 -0.53
N VAL A 240 -5.48 -6.17 -0.60
CA VAL A 240 -5.38 -7.39 0.22
C VAL A 240 -5.34 -7.06 1.71
N ILE A 241 -4.53 -6.07 2.12
CA ILE A 241 -4.45 -5.64 3.53
C ILE A 241 -5.80 -5.12 4.03
N VAL A 242 -6.49 -4.30 3.23
CA VAL A 242 -7.82 -3.77 3.57
C VAL A 242 -8.85 -4.90 3.70
N LEU A 243 -8.86 -5.88 2.79
CA LEU A 243 -9.74 -7.04 2.87
C LEU A 243 -9.51 -7.85 4.15
N VAL A 244 -8.26 -8.10 4.52
CA VAL A 244 -7.91 -8.80 5.78
C VAL A 244 -8.42 -8.02 7.00
N MET A 245 -8.23 -6.71 7.03
CA MET A 245 -8.75 -5.86 8.11
C MET A 245 -10.28 -5.93 8.22
N ILE A 246 -11.00 -5.93 7.10
CA ILE A 246 -12.46 -6.07 7.07
C ILE A 246 -12.90 -7.44 7.62
N ILE A 247 -12.24 -8.52 7.22
CA ILE A 247 -12.56 -9.88 7.72
C ILE A 247 -12.37 -9.95 9.24
N ILE A 248 -11.23 -9.49 9.75
CA ILE A 248 -10.94 -9.46 11.20
C ILE A 248 -11.98 -8.59 11.92
N TYR A 249 -12.30 -7.41 11.38
CA TYR A 249 -13.30 -6.52 11.94
C TYR A 249 -14.68 -7.19 12.04
N LEU A 250 -15.13 -7.88 10.98
CA LEU A 250 -16.40 -8.60 10.98
C LEU A 250 -16.42 -9.73 12.03
N ILE A 251 -15.33 -10.49 12.16
CA ILE A 251 -15.20 -11.53 13.19
C ILE A 251 -15.32 -10.92 14.60
N LEU A 252 -14.59 -9.85 14.88
CA LEU A 252 -14.62 -9.17 16.18
C LEU A 252 -16.01 -8.58 16.48
N ARG A 253 -16.63 -7.93 15.50
CA ARG A 253 -17.99 -7.37 15.61
C ARG A 253 -19.02 -8.46 15.89
N TYR A 254 -18.92 -9.58 15.19
CA TYR A 254 -19.80 -10.73 15.39
C TYR A 254 -19.65 -11.32 16.80
N ARG A 255 -18.41 -11.52 17.27
CA ARG A 255 -18.13 -12.00 18.64
C ARG A 255 -18.71 -11.05 19.70
N ARG A 256 -18.58 -9.73 19.53
CA ARG A 256 -19.12 -8.73 20.47
C ARG A 256 -20.65 -8.79 20.55
N LYS A 257 -21.33 -8.87 19.40
CA LYS A 257 -22.81 -8.97 19.36
C LYS A 257 -23.31 -10.26 20.03
N LYS A 258 -22.61 -11.38 19.86
CA LYS A 258 -22.94 -12.65 20.53
C LYS A 258 -22.79 -12.57 22.05
N ARG A 259 -21.73 -11.92 22.57
CA ARG A 259 -21.57 -11.70 24.03
C ARG A 259 -22.70 -10.86 24.60
N MET A 260 -23.11 -9.79 23.92
CA MET A 260 -24.20 -8.91 24.37
C MET A 260 -25.54 -9.65 24.46
N LYS A 261 -25.89 -10.47 23.46
CA LYS A 261 -27.11 -11.29 23.48
C LYS A 261 -27.13 -12.27 24.65
N LYS A 262 -26.00 -12.95 24.93
CA LYS A 262 -25.88 -13.84 26.08
C LYS A 262 -26.08 -13.10 27.41
N LYS A 263 -25.42 -11.94 27.59
CA LYS A 263 -25.58 -11.10 28.80
C LYS A 263 -27.06 -10.74 29.05
N ALA A 264 -27.78 -10.32 27.99
CA ALA A 264 -29.20 -9.97 28.08
C ALA A 264 -30.11 -11.14 28.52
N GLN A 265 -29.80 -12.37 28.11
CA GLN A 265 -30.52 -13.57 28.54
C GLN A 265 -30.28 -13.88 30.02
N TYR A 266 -29.02 -13.81 30.49
CA TYR A 266 -28.70 -14.04 31.90
C TYR A 266 -29.33 -12.98 32.82
N THR A 267 -29.36 -11.71 32.43
CA THR A 267 -30.03 -10.65 33.21
C THR A 267 -31.54 -10.86 33.32
N LYS A 268 -32.18 -11.47 32.32
CA LYS A 268 -33.62 -11.79 32.38
C LYS A 268 -33.91 -12.92 33.38
N LEU A 269 -33.08 -13.98 33.37
CA LEU A 269 -33.23 -15.12 34.29
C LEU A 269 -32.96 -14.76 35.75
N LEU A 270 -32.12 -13.75 36.01
CA LEU A 270 -31.74 -13.34 37.37
C LEU A 270 -32.78 -12.41 38.03
N ASN A 271 -33.68 -11.83 37.25
CA ASN A 271 -34.73 -10.92 37.71
C ASN A 271 -36.12 -11.60 37.82
N GLN A 272 -36.20 -12.91 37.56
CA GLN A 272 -37.33 -13.76 37.92
C GLN A 272 -37.08 -14.40 39.29
#